data_AF-A0A3D4P9T2-F1
#
_entry.id   AF-A0A3D4P9T2-F1
#
_cell.length_a   1.000
_cell.length_b   1.000
_cell.length_c   1.000
_cell.angle_alpha   90.00
_cell.angle_beta   90.00
_cell.angle_gamma   90.00
#
_symmetry.space_group_name_H-M   'P 1'
#
loop_
_entity.id
_entity.type
_entity.pdbx_description
1 polymer ?
#
loop_
_entity_poly.entity_id
_entity_poly.type
_entity_poly.pdbx_seq_one_letter_code
_entity_poly.pdbx_strand_id
1 'polypeptide(L)' 'LIVGVVRELFGSGKLFGTTIFPSVNEGGWYVPNGLLLLPPSAFFLIGIFIWVLRTADKDQVEHD' A
#
# COMPACT_ATOMS: atom_id res chain seq x y z
N LEU A 1 6.35 -7.51 3.87
CA LEU A 1 5.10 -8.18 3.44
C LEU A 1 3.93 -7.18 3.31
N ILE A 2 3.56 -6.47 4.38
CA ILE A 2 2.39 -5.55 4.41
C ILE A 2 2.42 -4.48 3.30
N VAL A 3 3.55 -3.78 3.13
CA VAL A 3 3.70 -2.76 2.08
C VAL A 3 3.51 -3.35 0.67
N GLY A 4 3.97 -4.59 0.45
CA GLY A 4 3.79 -5.30 -0.82
C GLY A 4 2.33 -5.63 -1.09
N VAL A 5 1.62 -6.15 -0.08
CA VAL A 5 0.18 -6.45 -0.16
C VAL A 5 -0.63 -5.19 -0.51
N VAL A 6 -0.34 -4.06 0.15
CA VAL A 6 -1.03 -2.78 -0.13
C VAL A 6 -0.74 -2.32 -1.56
N ARG A 7 0.51 -2.40 -2.03
CA ARG A 7 0.87 -1.99 -3.39
C ARG A 7 0.28 -2.90 -4.46
N GLU A 8 0.23 -4.20 -4.23
CA GLU A 8 -0.32 -5.13 -5.21
C GLU A 8 -1.83 -4.94 -5.33
N LEU A 9 -2.53 -4.93 -4.19
CA LEU A 9 -3.98 -4.83 -4.12
C LEU A 9 -4.47 -3.47 -4.63
N PHE A 10 -3.90 -2.36 -4.14
CA PHE A 10 -4.35 -1.02 -4.52
C PHE A 10 -3.63 -0.43 -5.73
N GLY A 11 -2.49 -0.98 -6.12
CA GLY A 11 -1.79 -0.58 -7.34
C GLY A 11 -2.36 -1.26 -8.57
N SER A 12 -2.68 -2.56 -8.48
CA SER A 12 -3.10 -3.38 -9.64
C SER A 12 -4.48 -4.01 -9.52
N GLY A 13 -5.12 -3.98 -8.34
CA GLY A 13 -6.39 -4.69 -8.10
C GLY A 13 -6.23 -6.20 -7.85
N LYS A 14 -4.98 -6.69 -7.82
CA LYS A 14 -4.65 -8.12 -7.70
C LYS A 14 -3.88 -8.38 -6.41
N LEU A 15 -4.03 -9.59 -5.90
CA LEU A 15 -3.27 -10.05 -4.75
C LEU A 15 -2.77 -11.48 -5.02
N PHE A 16 -1.46 -11.68 -4.97
CA PHE A 16 -0.81 -12.94 -5.36
C PHE A 16 -1.28 -13.45 -6.73
N GLY A 17 -1.51 -12.53 -7.68
CA GLY A 17 -2.03 -12.85 -9.03
C GLY A 17 -3.53 -13.17 -9.11
N THR A 18 -4.26 -13.21 -7.99
CA THR A 18 -5.72 -13.33 -7.98
C THR A 18 -6.37 -11.95 -8.05
N THR A 19 -7.28 -11.75 -9.01
CA THR A 19 -8.03 -10.49 -9.15
C THR A 19 -9.05 -10.37 -8.01
N ILE A 20 -8.85 -9.41 -7.10
CA ILE A 20 -9.80 -9.11 -6.02
C ILE A 20 -10.68 -7.94 -6.42
N PHE A 21 -10.08 -6.90 -6.99
CA PHE A 21 -10.80 -5.77 -7.57
C PHE A 21 -10.67 -5.84 -9.09
N PRO A 22 -11.75 -6.20 -9.81
CA PRO A 22 -11.70 -6.25 -11.26
C PRO A 22 -11.43 -4.84 -11.78
N SER A 23 -10.28 -4.68 -12.42
CA SER A 23 -9.86 -3.38 -12.91
C SER A 23 -10.71 -2.93 -14.10
N VAL A 24 -10.80 -1.62 -14.34
CA VAL A 24 -11.48 -1.06 -15.52
C VAL A 24 -10.91 -1.62 -16.84
N ASN A 25 -9.62 -1.99 -16.86
CA ASN A 25 -8.98 -2.63 -18.02
C ASN A 25 -9.48 -4.06 -18.27
N GLU A 26 -10.03 -4.72 -17.24
CA GLU A 26 -10.61 -6.06 -17.30
C GLU A 26 -12.15 -6.03 -17.33
N GLY A 27 -12.75 -4.85 -17.58
CA GLY A 27 -14.21 -4.67 -17.61
C GLY A 27 -14.87 -4.49 -16.24
N GLY A 28 -14.07 -4.28 -15.18
CA GLY A 28 -14.57 -4.01 -13.84
C GLY A 28 -14.70 -2.53 -13.51
N TRP A 29 -14.85 -2.22 -12.23
CA TRP A 29 -15.11 -0.87 -11.71
C TRP A 29 -13.89 -0.21 -11.07
N TYR A 30 -12.82 -0.98 -10.82
CA TYR A 30 -11.68 -0.52 -10.06
C TYR A 30 -10.65 0.19 -10.94
N VAL A 31 -10.30 1.43 -10.61
CA VAL A 31 -9.24 2.17 -11.30
C VAL A 31 -7.90 1.91 -10.58
N PRO A 32 -6.92 1.25 -11.23
CA PRO A 32 -5.63 0.98 -10.61
C PRO A 32 -4.90 2.28 -10.24
N ASN A 33 -4.29 2.34 -9.05
CA ASN A 33 -3.54 3.51 -8.63
C ASN A 33 -2.11 3.49 -9.18
N GLY A 34 -1.87 4.25 -10.25
CA GLY A 34 -0.56 4.37 -10.90
C GLY A 34 0.55 4.87 -9.96
N LEU A 35 0.24 5.68 -8.96
CA LEU A 35 1.23 6.16 -7.98
C LEU A 35 1.76 5.00 -7.13
N LEU A 36 0.89 4.09 -6.69
CA LEU A 36 1.24 2.93 -5.85
C LEU A 36 2.05 1.85 -6.59
N LEU A 37 1.98 1.83 -7.93
CA LEU A 37 2.79 0.96 -8.76
C LEU A 37 4.26 1.44 -8.83
N LEU A 38 4.49 2.76 -8.78
CA LEU A 38 5.84 3.31 -8.91
C LEU A 38 6.73 2.96 -7.70
N PRO A 39 8.04 2.73 -7.90
CA PRO A 39 8.98 2.44 -6.81
C PRO A 39 8.97 3.47 -5.65
N PRO A 40 8.85 4.79 -5.88
CA PRO A 40 8.82 5.79 -4.80
C PRO A 40 7.67 5.64 -3.81
N SER A 41 6.54 5.01 -4.21
CA SER A 41 5.41 4.76 -3.31
C SER A 41 5.75 3.90 -2.10
N ALA A 42 6.76 3.03 -2.22
CA ALA A 42 7.21 2.22 -1.11
C ALA A 42 7.73 3.07 0.05
N PHE A 43 8.43 4.18 -0.23
CA PHE A 43 8.95 5.07 0.81
C PHE A 43 7.82 5.81 1.55
N PHE A 44 6.81 6.28 0.82
CA PHE A 44 5.64 6.90 1.43
C PHE A 44 4.88 5.92 2.33
N LEU A 45 4.66 4.68 1.86
CA LEU A 45 3.97 3.65 2.63
C LEU A 45 4.74 3.24 3.88
N ILE A 46 6.07 3.12 3.79
CA ILE A 46 6.92 2.83 4.96
C ILE A 46 6.87 4.00 5.96
N GLY A 47 6.97 5.24 5.48
CA GLY A 47 6.87 6.43 6.33
C GLY A 47 5.54 6.51 7.07
N ILE A 48 4.42 6.29 6.38
CA ILE A 48 3.09 6.23 6.98
C ILE A 48 2.98 5.06 7.97
N PHE A 49 3.52 3.89 7.62
CA PHE A 49 3.48 2.72 8.50
C PHE A 49 4.22 2.96 9.81
N ILE A 50 5.44 3.51 9.76
CA ILE A 50 6.22 3.86 10.95
C ILE A 50 5.50 4.95 11.75
N TRP A 51 4.94 5.97 11.08
CA TRP A 51 4.20 7.03 11.74
C TRP A 51 2.95 6.52 12.48
N VAL A 52 2.18 5.62 11.87
CA VAL A 52 1.02 4.96 12.51
C VAL A 52 1.47 4.13 13.71
N LEU A 53 2.53 3.34 13.57
CA LEU A 53 3.09 2.55 14.68
C LEU A 53 3.51 3.43 15.85
N ARG A 54 4.26 4.51 15.59
CA ARG A 54 4.69 5.47 16.63
C ARG A 54 3.55 6.26 17.25
N THR A 55 2.47 6.49 16.50
CA THR A 55 1.28 7.17 17.03
C THR A 55 0.48 6.24 17.94
N ALA A 56 0.44 4.95 17.63
CA ALA A 56 -0.25 3.93 18.43
C ALA A 56 0.57 3.49 19.66
N ASP A 57 1.90 3.42 19.52
CA ASP A 57 2.84 3.02 20.57
C ASP A 57 3.95 4.08 20.70
N LYS A 58 3.77 4.96 21.69
CA LYS A 58 4.65 6.10 21.92
C LYS A 58 5.99 5.73 22.58
N ASP A 59 6.13 4.52 23.14
CA ASP A 59 7.39 4.05 23.71
C ASP A 59 8.46 3.81 22.62
N GLN A 60 8.05 3.73 21.35
CA GLN A 60 8.94 3.65 20.18
C GLN A 60 9.44 5.03 19.68
N VAL A 61 9.07 6.12 20.37
CA VAL A 61 9.58 7.47 20.08
C VAL A 61 10.88 7.66 20.84
N GLU A 62 11.96 8.01 20.14
CA GLU A 62 13.25 8.33 20.76
C GLU A 62 13.06 9.56 21.68
N HIS A 63 13.47 9.40 22.94
CA HIS A 63 13.57 10.50 23.89
C HIS A 63 14.97 11.11 23.79
N ASP A 64 15.05 12.40 23.46
CA ASP A 64 16.29 13.19 23.55
C ASP A 64 16.82 13.28 24.99
#